data_AF-A0A4V5TIY2-F1
#
_entry.id   AF-A0A4V5TIY2-F1
#
_cell.length_a   1.000
_cell.length_b   1.000
_cell.length_c   1.000
_cell.angle_alpha   90.00
_cell.angle_beta   90.00
_cell.angle_gamma   90.00
#
_symmetry.space_group_name_H-M   'P 1'
#
loop_
_entity.id
_entity.type
_entity.pdbx_description
1 polymer ?
#
loop_
_entity_poly.entity_id
_entity_poly.type
_entity_poly.pdbx_seq_one_letter_code
_entity_poly.pdbx_strand_id
1 'polypeptide(L)' 'MLYSTTDRHGYRHYKSNLEVCKTCPYLSKCTRSKSHRKVVTRHVWEDSKDWVRLNRLSKAGKKLYKKRKETIERSFADAK' A
#
# COMPACT_ATOMS: atom_id res chain seq x y z
N MET A 1 15.07 1.06 -6.63
CA MET A 1 14.33 2.26 -7.07
C MET A 1 14.57 3.37 -6.07
N LEU A 2 14.59 4.63 -6.49
CA LEU A 2 14.86 5.77 -5.60
C LEU A 2 13.59 6.58 -5.36
N TYR A 3 13.43 7.06 -4.13
CA TYR A 3 12.38 8.02 -3.78
C TYR A 3 12.59 9.33 -4.56
N SER A 4 11.52 9.89 -5.10
CA SER A 4 11.54 11.15 -5.82
C SER A 4 10.88 12.25 -5.02
N THR A 5 9.58 12.14 -4.76
CA THR A 5 8.76 13.18 -4.13
C THR A 5 7.52 12.56 -3.49
N THR A 6 6.89 13.30 -2.58
CA THR A 6 5.53 13.04 -2.11
C THR A 6 4.64 14.19 -2.57
N ASP A 7 3.50 13.89 -3.20
CA ASP A 7 2.56 14.91 -3.64
C ASP A 7 1.64 15.41 -2.50
N ARG A 8 0.89 16.49 -2.77
CA ARG A 8 -0.10 17.04 -1.83
C ARG A 8 -1.28 16.09 -1.52
N HIS A 9 -1.45 15.05 -2.32
CA HIS A 9 -2.50 14.04 -2.16
C HIS A 9 -2.01 12.84 -1.34
N GLY A 10 -0.75 12.84 -0.88
CA GLY A 10 -0.18 11.80 -0.05
C GLY A 10 0.40 10.61 -0.82
N TYR A 11 0.74 10.75 -2.11
CA TYR A 11 1.40 9.72 -2.89
C TYR A 11 2.90 9.93 -2.94
N ARG A 12 3.65 8.90 -2.55
CA ARG A 12 5.10 8.80 -2.76
C ARG A 12 5.38 8.27 -4.16
N HIS A 13 6.19 8.99 -4.91
CA HIS A 13 6.66 8.58 -6.23
C HIS A 13 8.07 8.01 -6.14
N TYR A 14 8.23 6.77 -6.58
CA TYR A 14 9.51 6.10 -6.71
C TYR A 14 9.84 5.96 -8.19
N LYS A 15 11.11 6.16 -8.52
CA LYS A 15 11.56 6.11 -9.91
C LYS A 15 12.75 5.16 -10.05
N SER A 16 12.78 4.39 -11.15
CA SER A 16 13.94 3.59 -11.51
C SER A 16 15.07 4.46 -12.07
N ASN A 17 16.27 3.90 -12.12
CA ASN A 17 17.41 4.51 -12.82
C ASN A 17 17.24 4.27 -14.33
N LEU A 18 17.37 5.34 -15.11
CA LEU A 18 17.23 5.33 -16.56
C LEU A 18 18.29 4.44 -17.22
N GLU A 19 19.55 4.63 -16.85
CA GLU A 19 20.69 3.99 -17.53
C GLU A 19 20.66 2.47 -17.36
N VAL A 20 20.21 2.01 -16.19
CA VAL A 20 20.00 0.59 -15.91
C VAL A 20 18.77 0.04 -16.65
N CYS A 21 17.70 0.83 -16.78
CA CYS A 21 16.47 0.37 -17.42
C CYS A 21 16.59 0.31 -18.95
N LYS A 22 17.34 1.21 -19.59
CA LYS A 22 17.56 1.20 -21.05
C LYS A 22 18.13 -0.12 -21.56
N THR A 23 19.05 -0.73 -20.81
CA THR A 23 19.71 -2.00 -21.17
C THR A 23 18.97 -3.24 -20.64
N CYS A 24 17.83 -3.05 -19.96
CA CYS A 24 17.12 -4.15 -19.35
C CYS A 24 16.37 -5.00 -20.39
N PRO A 25 16.61 -6.33 -20.47
CA PRO A 25 15.94 -7.20 -21.45
C PRO A 25 14.43 -7.31 -21.22
N TYR A 26 13.96 -7.02 -20.01
CA TYR A 26 12.54 -7.04 -19.65
C TYR A 26 11.87 -5.66 -19.69
N LEU A 27 12.52 -4.65 -20.29
CA LEU A 27 12.01 -3.28 -20.31
C LEU A 27 10.59 -3.19 -20.87
N SER A 28 10.33 -3.88 -21.98
CA SER A 28 9.01 -3.94 -22.65
C SER A 28 7.90 -4.50 -21.76
N LYS A 29 8.22 -5.45 -20.88
CA LYS A 29 7.29 -6.02 -19.89
C LYS A 29 7.17 -5.16 -18.63
N CYS A 30 8.23 -4.42 -18.28
CA CYS A 30 8.36 -3.71 -17.03
C CYS A 30 7.73 -2.30 -17.05
N THR A 31 7.87 -1.57 -18.16
CA THR A 31 7.30 -0.22 -18.36
C THR A 31 7.16 0.11 -19.84
N ARG A 32 6.06 0.74 -20.23
CA ARG A 32 5.83 1.28 -21.60
C ARG A 32 6.24 2.75 -21.73
N SER A 33 6.89 3.32 -20.72
CA SER A 33 7.29 4.72 -20.73
C SER A 33 8.34 4.99 -21.81
N LYS A 34 8.14 6.06 -22.59
CA LYS A 34 9.11 6.57 -23.58
C LYS A 34 10.44 6.96 -22.93
N SER A 35 10.40 7.40 -21.68
CA SER A 35 11.59 7.76 -20.93
C SER A 35 12.30 6.55 -20.34
N HIS A 36 11.98 5.30 -20.72
CA HIS A 36 12.58 4.06 -20.19
C HIS A 36 12.68 4.02 -18.65
N ARG A 37 11.81 4.75 -17.96
CA ARG A 37 11.79 4.91 -16.51
C ARG A 37 10.50 4.34 -15.97
N LYS A 38 10.61 3.43 -15.01
CA LYS A 38 9.47 2.92 -14.26
C LYS A 38 9.19 3.86 -13.11
N VAL A 39 7.95 4.34 -13.04
CA VAL A 39 7.45 5.13 -11.92
C VAL A 39 6.47 4.26 -11.15
N VAL A 40 6.69 4.14 -9.85
CA VAL A 40 5.79 3.44 -8.93
C VAL A 40 5.24 4.48 -7.97
N THR A 41 3.93 4.54 -7.84
CA THR A 41 3.23 5.42 -6.91
C THR A 41 2.67 4.60 -5.75
N ARG A 42 2.86 5.07 -4.53
CA ARG A 42 2.33 4.42 -3.34
C ARG A 42 1.83 5.44 -2.34
N HIS A 43 0.62 5.25 -1.83
CA HIS A 43 0.07 6.15 -0.83
C HIS A 43 0.86 6.05 0.48
N VAL A 44 1.00 7.15 1.23
CA VAL A 44 1.72 7.17 2.52
C VAL A 44 1.15 6.19 3.55
N TRP A 45 -0.18 6.02 3.54
CA TRP A 45 -0.90 5.07 4.40
C TRP A 45 -0.81 3.60 3.96
N GLU A 46 -0.22 3.30 2.81
CA GLU A 46 -0.26 1.93 2.28
C GLU A 46 0.48 0.95 3.20
N ASP A 47 1.62 1.35 3.77
CA ASP A 47 2.33 0.54 4.78
C ASP A 47 1.47 0.25 6.01
N SER A 48 0.77 1.28 6.52
CA SER A 48 -0.12 1.13 7.67
C SER A 48 -1.30 0.22 7.35
N LYS A 49 -1.88 0.33 6.14
CA LYS A 49 -2.96 -0.56 5.67
C LYS A 49 -2.48 -2.00 5.56
N ASP A 50 -1.29 -2.22 5.00
CA ASP A 50 -0.67 -3.54 4.90
C ASP A 50 -0.45 -4.14 6.29
N TRP A 51 0.07 -3.34 7.24
CA TRP A 51 0.26 -3.78 8.62
C TRP A 51 -1.06 -4.18 9.31
N VAL A 52 -2.11 -3.36 9.19
CA VAL A 52 -3.45 -3.68 9.73
C VAL A 52 -4.01 -4.95 9.08
N ARG A 53 -3.84 -5.11 7.76
CA ARG A 53 -4.26 -6.30 7.03
C ARG A 53 -3.56 -7.55 7.55
N LEU A 54 -2.24 -7.51 7.73
CA LEU A 54 -1.45 -8.61 8.27
C LEU A 54 -1.86 -8.92 9.71
N ASN A 55 -2.07 -7.89 10.54
CA ASN A 55 -2.54 -8.05 11.91
C ASN A 55 -3.91 -8.75 11.96
N ARG A 56 -4.86 -8.34 11.12
CA ARG A 56 -6.17 -9.00 10.99
C ARG A 56 -6.05 -10.48 10.62
N LEU A 57 -5.09 -10.85 9.77
CA LEU A 57 -4.86 -12.23 9.34
C LEU A 57 -4.14 -13.09 10.40
N SER A 58 -3.56 -12.47 11.43
CA SER A 58 -2.93 -13.19 12.55
C SER A 58 -3.93 -14.04 13.34
N LYS A 59 -3.44 -15.00 14.13
CA LYS A 59 -4.29 -15.85 14.99
C LYS A 59 -5.13 -15.01 15.97
N ALA A 60 -4.51 -14.03 16.62
CA ALA A 60 -5.19 -13.12 17.53
C ALA A 60 -6.20 -12.22 16.79
N GLY A 61 -5.81 -11.66 15.65
CA GLY A 61 -6.68 -10.83 14.81
C GLY A 61 -7.92 -11.56 14.32
N LYS A 62 -7.77 -12.82 13.86
CA LYS A 62 -8.91 -13.68 13.48
C LYS A 62 -9.86 -13.96 14.65
N LYS A 63 -9.31 -14.21 15.85
CA LYS A 63 -10.11 -14.43 17.07
C LYS A 63 -10.92 -13.18 17.43
N LEU A 64 -10.31 -12.00 17.39
CA LEU A 64 -10.99 -10.73 17.64
C LEU A 64 -12.02 -10.40 16.54
N TYR A 65 -11.67 -10.61 15.27
CA TYR A 65 -12.58 -10.35 14.14
C TYR A 65 -13.84 -11.21 14.21
N LYS A 66 -13.74 -12.47 14.68
CA LYS A 66 -14.90 -13.35 14.90
C LYS A 66 -15.91 -12.76 15.89
N LYS A 67 -15.45 -11.99 16.89
CA LYS A 67 -16.31 -11.33 17.88
C LYS A 67 -17.03 -10.09 17.35
N ARG A 68 -16.62 -9.54 16.20
CA ARG A 68 -17.24 -8.34 15.62
C ARG A 68 -18.67 -8.55 15.13
N LYS A 69 -19.08 -9.81 14.95
CA LYS A 69 -20.46 -10.20 14.61
C LYS A 69 -21.30 -10.49 15.85
N GLU A 70 -20.68 -10.57 17.02
CA GLU A 70 -21.39 -10.71 18.29
C GLU A 70 -21.98 -9.33 18.60
N THR A 71 -23.29 -9.25 18.80
CA THR A 71 -23.97 -8.04 19.26
C THR A 71 -23.36 -7.64 20.58
N ILE A 72 -22.50 -6.62 20.56
CA ILE A 72 -22.09 -5.90 21.76
C ILE A 72 -23.40 -5.39 22.37
N GLU A 73 -23.63 -5.63 23.67
CA GLU A 73 -24.83 -5.13 24.31
C GLU A 73 -25.02 -3.64 24.01
N ARG A 74 -26.26 -3.29 23.66
CA ARG A 74 -26.73 -1.99 23.20
C ARG A 74 -26.44 -0.83 24.17
N SER A 75 -25.89 -1.11 25.35
CA SER A 75 -25.62 -0.12 26.40
C SER A 75 -24.48 0.86 26.10
N PHE A 76 -23.69 0.62 25.05
CA PHE A 76 -22.69 1.58 24.53
C PHE A 76 -23.12 2.28 23.24
N ALA A 77 -24.38 2.09 22.79
CA ALA A 77 -24.90 2.70 21.55
C ALA A 77 -25.60 4.05 21.75
N ASP A 78 -25.79 4.51 23.00
CA ASP A 78 -26.27 5.86 23.33
C ASP A 78 -25.08 6.82 23.54
N ALA A 79 -24.37 7.09 22.46
CA ALA A 79 -23.58 8.31 22.29
C ALA A 79 -23.40 8.54 20.79
N LYS A 80 -24.53 8.81 20.12
CA LYS A 80 -24.53 9.42 18.80
C LYS A 80 -24.55 10.94 18.96
#